data_AF-W6RQL3-F1
#
_entry.id   AF-W6RQL3-F1
#
_cell.length_a   1.000
_cell.length_b   1.000
_cell.length_c   1.000
_cell.angle_alpha   90.00
_cell.angle_beta   90.00
_cell.angle_gamma   90.00
#
_symmetry.space_group_name_H-M   'P 1'
#
loop_
_entity.id
_entity.type
_entity.pdbx_description
1 polymer ?
#
loop_
_entity_poly.entity_id
_entity_poly.type
_entity_poly.pdbx_seq_one_letter_code
_entity_poly.pdbx_strand_id
1 'polypeptide(L)'
;MKKKTNLMTRILVAASAVVLGAFAAFSYYINSVERSTATAAIEANISSSGEQAANSLANWMNGRVTLTAMVANAIGRTADQPGVKGVLQNDVLRSQFVSTYLGDEKGVFTSWPDLPLPADYDPRKRPWYQDAVKANAPVLTEPYNDASSGDLIISAAIPVKRDGKLAGVVGSDFSLETMVDMIKEIDLTVCVVCRGVVNSIVGSAVNTMDQGTQQNAAMVEEQTAPSHGLAAADDD
;
A
#
# COMPACT_ATOMS: atom_id res chain seq x y z
N MET A 1 11.26 15.37 71.28
CA MET A 1 11.23 14.01 71.89
C MET A 1 11.55 12.98 70.82
N LYS A 2 12.72 12.32 70.87
CA LYS A 2 13.08 11.25 69.92
C LYS A 2 12.32 9.97 70.28
N LYS A 3 11.28 9.60 69.53
CA LYS A 3 10.65 8.27 69.64
C LYS A 3 11.69 7.22 69.26
N LYS A 4 12.12 6.38 70.22
CA LYS A 4 12.93 5.18 69.92
C LYS A 4 12.05 4.20 69.16
N THR A 5 12.36 3.97 67.89
CA THR A 5 11.68 2.98 67.07
C THR A 5 12.07 1.57 67.51
N ASN A 6 11.08 0.67 67.59
CA ASN A 6 11.28 -0.71 68.01
C ASN A 6 12.10 -1.46 66.95
N LEU A 7 12.96 -2.41 67.38
CA LEU A 7 13.90 -3.11 66.49
C LEU A 7 13.22 -3.73 65.26
N MET A 8 12.03 -4.29 65.47
CA MET A 8 11.19 -4.91 64.43
C MET A 8 10.78 -3.93 63.33
N THR A 9 10.44 -2.68 63.67
CA THR A 9 10.11 -1.63 62.69
C THR A 9 11.31 -1.28 61.82
N ARG A 10 12.53 -1.30 62.37
CA ARG A 10 13.76 -0.98 61.61
C ARG A 10 14.09 -2.09 60.60
N ILE A 11 13.89 -3.35 60.97
CA ILE A 11 14.07 -4.50 60.07
C ILE A 11 13.05 -4.47 58.94
N LEU A 12 11.78 -4.20 59.26
CA LEU A 12 10.70 -4.17 58.29
C LEU A 12 10.89 -3.04 57.26
N VAL A 13 11.27 -1.84 57.71
CA VAL A 13 11.61 -0.71 56.82
C VAL A 13 12.80 -1.04 55.93
N ALA A 14 13.83 -1.69 56.47
CA ALA A 14 15.00 -2.10 55.68
C ALA A 14 14.62 -3.13 54.59
N ALA A 15 13.82 -4.14 54.93
CA ALA A 15 13.36 -5.15 54.00
C ALA A 15 12.48 -4.54 52.88
N SER A 16 11.53 -3.67 53.23
CA SER A 16 10.69 -2.97 52.25
C SER A 16 11.52 -2.07 51.32
N ALA A 17 12.54 -1.38 51.84
CA ALA A 17 13.41 -0.53 51.03
C ALA A 17 14.19 -1.32 49.98
N VAL A 18 14.68 -2.52 50.33
CA VAL A 18 15.38 -3.41 49.39
C VAL A 18 14.43 -3.87 48.27
N VAL A 19 13.21 -4.27 48.63
CA VAL A 19 12.20 -4.72 47.65
C VAL A 19 11.85 -3.58 46.68
N LEU A 20 11.59 -2.38 47.18
CA LEU A 20 11.30 -1.21 46.34
C LEU A 20 12.46 -0.85 45.41
N GLY A 21 13.71 -0.93 45.91
CA GLY A 21 14.90 -0.71 45.09
C GLY A 21 15.02 -1.72 43.94
N ALA A 22 14.77 -3.01 44.22
CA ALA A 22 14.78 -4.06 43.21
C ALA A 22 13.70 -3.84 42.14
N PHE A 23 12.46 -3.52 42.54
CA PHE A 23 11.38 -3.20 41.60
C PHE A 23 11.69 -1.98 40.73
N ALA A 24 12.27 -0.92 41.30
CA ALA A 24 12.65 0.27 40.54
C ALA A 24 13.75 -0.04 39.51
N ALA A 25 14.78 -0.80 39.90
CA ALA A 25 15.85 -1.22 38.99
C ALA A 25 15.33 -2.09 37.85
N PHE A 26 14.46 -3.06 38.16
CA PHE A 26 13.86 -3.94 37.18
C PHE A 26 12.93 -3.17 36.22
N SER A 27 12.10 -2.28 36.75
CA SER A 27 11.24 -1.39 35.95
C SER A 27 12.05 -0.49 35.02
N TYR A 28 13.14 0.09 35.52
CA TYR A 28 14.06 0.90 34.71
C TYR A 28 14.74 0.08 33.60
N TYR A 29 15.18 -1.15 33.91
CA TYR A 29 15.79 -2.05 32.94
C TYR A 29 14.80 -2.46 31.84
N ILE A 30 13.57 -2.85 32.21
CA ILE A 30 12.52 -3.19 31.22
C ILE A 30 12.22 -1.99 30.34
N ASN A 31 11.96 -0.82 30.93
CA ASN A 31 11.62 0.38 30.18
C ASN A 31 12.76 0.84 29.23
N SER A 32 14.02 0.60 29.59
CA SER A 32 15.15 0.95 28.70
C SER A 32 15.26 0.00 27.50
N VAL A 33 15.05 -1.30 27.70
CA VAL A 33 15.06 -2.31 26.63
C VAL A 33 13.82 -2.19 25.72
N GLU A 34 12.66 -1.89 26.30
CA GLU A 34 11.40 -1.72 25.58
C GLU A 34 11.45 -0.54 24.62
N ARG A 35 12.06 0.59 25.03
CA ARG A 35 12.24 1.75 24.16
C ARG A 35 13.08 1.44 22.92
N SER A 36 14.18 0.69 23.06
CA SER A 36 15.02 0.32 21.92
C SER A 36 14.27 -0.57 20.92
N THR A 37 13.48 -1.52 21.42
CA THR A 37 12.71 -2.43 20.58
C THR A 37 11.55 -1.70 19.90
N ALA A 38 10.88 -0.79 20.62
CA ALA A 38 9.82 0.03 20.08
C ALA A 38 10.31 0.95 18.95
N THR A 39 11.46 1.61 19.13
CA THR A 39 12.04 2.47 18.09
C THR A 39 12.48 1.67 16.86
N ALA A 40 13.14 0.52 17.05
CA ALA A 40 13.54 -0.34 15.95
C ALA A 40 12.33 -0.90 15.17
N ALA A 41 11.26 -1.28 15.87
CA ALA A 41 10.03 -1.73 15.23
C ALA A 41 9.36 -0.61 14.43
N ILE A 42 9.32 0.62 14.96
CA ILE A 42 8.79 1.78 14.24
C ILE A 42 9.59 2.05 12.97
N GLU A 43 10.92 2.03 13.03
CA GLU A 43 11.78 2.27 11.87
C GLU A 43 11.61 1.19 10.80
N ALA A 44 11.59 -0.09 11.20
CA ALA A 44 11.33 -1.20 10.29
C ALA A 44 9.93 -1.09 9.64
N ASN A 45 8.93 -0.67 10.39
CA ASN A 45 7.57 -0.46 9.87
C ASN A 45 7.53 0.70 8.87
N ILE A 46 8.17 1.83 9.17
CA ILE A 46 8.23 2.98 8.25
C ILE A 46 8.93 2.57 6.95
N SER A 47 10.05 1.85 7.05
CA SER A 47 10.77 1.36 5.86
C SER A 47 9.92 0.40 5.03
N SER A 48 9.28 -0.59 5.67
CA SER A 48 8.45 -1.58 4.99
C SER A 48 7.21 -0.96 4.35
N SER A 49 6.53 -0.05 5.05
CA SER A 49 5.41 0.71 4.49
C SER A 49 5.84 1.60 3.33
N GLY A 50 6.99 2.27 3.45
CA GLY A 50 7.56 3.09 2.37
C GLY A 50 7.93 2.26 1.14
N GLU A 51 8.47 1.06 1.33
CA GLU A 51 8.77 0.15 0.23
C GLU A 51 7.49 -0.36 -0.46
N GLN A 52 6.46 -0.74 0.32
CA GLN A 52 5.16 -1.12 -0.22
C GLN A 52 4.48 0.01 -0.99
N ALA A 53 4.58 1.24 -0.48
CA ALA A 53 4.12 2.45 -1.15
C ALA A 53 4.79 2.63 -2.51
N ALA A 54 6.13 2.58 -2.52
CA ALA A 54 6.93 2.73 -3.72
C ALA A 54 6.63 1.64 -4.76
N ASN A 55 6.51 0.38 -4.31
CA ASN A 55 6.17 -0.74 -5.19
C ASN A 55 4.76 -0.60 -5.79
N SER A 56 3.79 -0.16 -4.99
CA SER A 56 2.42 0.06 -5.47
C SER A 56 2.37 1.17 -6.52
N LEU A 57 3.07 2.27 -6.27
CA LEU A 57 3.19 3.37 -7.23
C LEU A 57 3.91 2.93 -8.50
N ALA A 58 5.02 2.22 -8.37
CA ALA A 58 5.76 1.68 -9.51
C ALA A 58 4.90 0.75 -10.36
N ASN A 59 4.13 -0.14 -9.74
CA ASN A 59 3.21 -1.03 -10.44
C ASN A 59 2.12 -0.26 -11.19
N TRP A 60 1.52 0.75 -10.56
CA TRP A 60 0.54 1.61 -11.21
C TRP A 60 1.12 2.37 -12.41
N MET A 61 2.31 2.97 -12.25
CA MET A 61 3.02 3.68 -13.31
C MET A 61 3.41 2.73 -14.47
N ASN A 62 3.89 1.53 -14.15
CA ASN A 62 4.18 0.50 -15.15
C ASN A 62 2.94 0.09 -15.94
N GLY A 63 1.78 0.00 -15.29
CA GLY A 63 0.50 -0.23 -15.97
C GLY A 63 0.16 0.88 -16.96
N ARG A 64 0.36 2.14 -16.58
CA ARG A 64 0.15 3.32 -17.45
C ARG A 64 1.10 3.30 -18.65
N VAL A 65 2.39 3.08 -18.42
CA VAL A 65 3.39 2.94 -19.51
C VAL A 65 3.03 1.79 -20.45
N THR A 66 2.56 0.65 -19.91
CA THR A 66 2.15 -0.51 -20.71
C THR A 66 0.95 -0.19 -21.60
N LEU A 67 -0.07 0.50 -21.08
CA LEU A 67 -1.21 0.94 -21.87
C LEU A 67 -0.79 1.92 -22.99
N THR A 68 0.06 2.90 -22.67
CA THR A 68 0.59 3.82 -23.69
C THR A 68 1.43 3.09 -24.73
N ALA A 69 2.22 2.10 -24.33
CA ALA A 69 3.01 1.28 -25.26
C ALA A 69 2.11 0.42 -26.16
N MET A 70 0.98 -0.08 -25.66
CA MET A 70 -0.03 -0.75 -26.47
C MET A 70 -0.61 0.20 -27.54
N VAL A 71 -0.93 1.43 -27.16
CA VAL A 71 -1.41 2.48 -28.08
C VAL A 71 -0.34 2.80 -29.14
N ALA A 72 0.91 2.99 -28.73
CA ALA A 72 2.03 3.25 -29.64
C ALA A 72 2.22 2.11 -30.65
N ASN A 73 2.13 0.85 -30.21
CA ASN A 73 2.20 -0.32 -31.08
C ASN A 73 1.04 -0.38 -32.07
N ALA A 74 -0.19 -0.09 -31.63
CA ALA A 74 -1.36 -0.05 -32.50
C ALA A 74 -1.25 1.06 -33.55
N ILE A 75 -0.83 2.26 -33.13
CA ILE A 75 -0.59 3.40 -34.04
C ILE A 75 0.55 3.13 -35.03
N GLY A 76 1.58 2.39 -34.62
CA GLY A 76 2.66 1.97 -35.51
C GLY A 76 2.19 1.12 -36.70
N ARG A 77 1.04 0.45 -36.58
CA ARG A 77 0.46 -0.41 -37.62
C ARG A 77 -0.57 0.29 -38.53
N THR A 78 -0.97 1.52 -38.20
CA THR A 78 -1.89 2.32 -39.02
C THR A 78 -1.14 3.49 -39.65
N ALA A 79 -1.44 3.81 -40.91
CA ALA A 79 -0.71 4.82 -41.68
C ALA A 79 -1.45 6.16 -41.79
N ASP A 80 -2.75 6.18 -41.53
CA ASP A 80 -3.65 7.30 -41.75
C ASP A 80 -4.19 7.90 -40.44
N GLN A 81 -4.52 9.19 -40.49
CA GLN A 81 -5.02 9.95 -39.34
C GLN A 81 -6.36 9.42 -38.77
N PRO A 82 -7.36 9.01 -39.59
CA PRO A 82 -8.56 8.37 -39.07
C PRO A 82 -8.27 7.10 -38.27
N GLY A 83 -7.35 6.26 -38.74
CA GLY A 83 -6.91 5.07 -38.01
C GLY A 83 -6.28 5.41 -36.65
N VAL A 84 -5.44 6.45 -36.59
CA VAL A 84 -4.87 6.94 -35.32
C VAL A 84 -5.97 7.37 -34.36
N LYS A 85 -6.92 8.19 -34.82
CA LYS A 85 -8.03 8.66 -33.99
C LYS A 85 -8.88 7.51 -33.46
N GLY A 86 -9.15 6.49 -34.28
CA GLY A 86 -9.88 5.29 -33.88
C GLY A 86 -9.20 4.50 -32.75
N VAL A 87 -7.86 4.43 -32.74
CA VAL A 87 -7.11 3.81 -31.63
C VAL A 87 -7.22 4.64 -30.35
N LEU A 88 -7.14 5.97 -30.46
CA LEU A 88 -7.21 6.89 -29.32
C LEU A 88 -8.62 6.95 -28.69
N GLN A 89 -9.66 6.75 -29.50
CA GLN A 89 -11.06 6.70 -29.08
C GLN A 89 -11.41 5.36 -28.41
N ASN A 90 -10.70 5.04 -27.34
CA ASN A 90 -10.91 3.84 -26.54
C ASN A 90 -11.37 4.22 -25.12
N ASP A 91 -12.46 3.63 -24.67
CA ASP A 91 -13.06 3.94 -23.36
C ASP A 91 -12.14 3.61 -22.18
N VAL A 92 -11.33 2.56 -22.30
CA VAL A 92 -10.31 2.24 -21.28
C VAL A 92 -9.31 3.38 -21.19
N LEU A 93 -8.77 3.88 -22.31
CA LEU A 93 -7.85 5.01 -22.30
C LEU A 93 -8.50 6.26 -21.68
N ARG A 94 -9.74 6.54 -22.05
CA ARG A 94 -10.50 7.70 -21.53
C ARG A 94 -10.74 7.62 -20.01
N SER A 95 -10.89 6.41 -19.47
CA SER A 95 -11.07 6.18 -18.04
C SER A 95 -9.76 6.21 -17.24
N GLN A 96 -8.63 5.95 -17.90
CA GLN A 96 -7.33 5.78 -17.26
C GLN A 96 -6.45 7.04 -17.33
N PHE A 97 -6.67 7.90 -18.33
CA PHE A 97 -5.83 9.06 -18.63
C PHE A 97 -6.68 10.33 -18.77
N VAL A 98 -6.05 11.48 -18.50
CA VAL A 98 -6.61 12.80 -18.79
C VAL A 98 -6.78 12.96 -20.29
N SER A 99 -5.73 12.63 -21.04
CA SER A 99 -5.73 12.58 -22.50
C SER A 99 -4.73 11.55 -23.01
N THR A 100 -4.93 11.05 -24.22
CA THR A 100 -3.95 10.24 -24.95
C THR A 100 -3.86 10.73 -26.38
N TYR A 101 -2.64 10.82 -26.92
CA TYR A 101 -2.39 11.54 -28.16
C TYR A 101 -1.15 11.06 -28.91
N LEU A 102 -1.07 11.44 -30.18
CA LEU A 102 0.09 11.30 -31.05
C LEU A 102 0.53 12.70 -31.50
N GLY A 103 1.81 13.01 -31.32
CA GLY A 103 2.50 14.02 -32.11
C GLY A 103 3.31 13.35 -33.20
N ASP A 104 3.10 13.72 -34.46
CA ASP A 104 3.92 13.21 -35.57
C ASP A 104 5.14 14.10 -35.84
N GLU A 105 6.07 13.63 -36.68
CA GLU A 105 7.28 14.39 -37.04
C GLU A 105 6.99 15.70 -37.79
N LYS A 106 5.82 15.79 -38.44
CA LYS A 106 5.36 16.97 -39.17
C LYS A 106 4.74 18.02 -38.23
N GLY A 107 4.54 17.68 -36.96
CA GLY A 107 3.92 18.55 -35.95
C GLY A 107 2.40 18.42 -35.90
N VAL A 108 1.80 17.45 -36.60
CA VAL A 108 0.38 17.16 -36.47
C VAL A 108 0.14 16.52 -35.11
N PHE A 109 -0.81 17.08 -34.37
CA PHE A 109 -1.23 16.58 -33.07
C PHE A 109 -2.64 15.99 -33.17
N THR A 110 -2.77 14.73 -32.78
CA THR A 110 -4.03 14.00 -32.76
C THR A 110 -4.28 13.49 -31.35
N SER A 111 -5.32 13.96 -30.67
CA SER A 111 -5.62 13.58 -29.28
C SER A 111 -7.01 13.03 -29.06
N TRP A 112 -7.22 12.40 -27.92
CA TRP A 112 -8.54 12.11 -27.38
C TRP A 112 -8.53 12.24 -25.84
N PRO A 113 -9.51 12.93 -25.22
CA PRO A 113 -10.53 13.77 -25.87
C PRO A 113 -9.92 14.97 -26.62
N ASP A 114 -10.72 15.63 -27.46
CA ASP A 114 -10.33 16.87 -28.12
C ASP A 114 -10.38 18.02 -27.10
N LEU A 115 -9.21 18.48 -26.68
CA LEU A 115 -9.06 19.56 -25.71
C LEU A 115 -8.56 20.83 -26.40
N PRO A 116 -8.97 22.03 -25.96
CA PRO A 116 -8.51 23.28 -26.56
C PRO A 116 -7.00 23.47 -26.35
N LEU A 117 -6.29 23.90 -27.40
CA LEU A 117 -4.84 24.12 -27.38
C LEU A 117 -4.49 25.55 -27.83
N PRO A 118 -3.33 26.07 -27.40
CA PRO A 118 -2.78 27.32 -27.94
C PRO A 118 -2.59 27.26 -29.47
N ALA A 119 -2.75 28.41 -30.14
CA ALA A 119 -2.65 28.48 -31.60
C ALA A 119 -1.25 28.12 -32.15
N ASP A 120 -0.21 28.29 -31.34
CA ASP A 120 1.19 28.00 -31.67
C ASP A 120 1.68 26.65 -31.13
N TYR A 121 0.75 25.79 -30.71
CA TYR A 121 1.07 24.47 -30.17
C TYR A 121 1.84 23.61 -31.18
N ASP A 122 3.04 23.19 -30.79
CA ASP A 122 3.86 22.23 -31.53
C ASP A 122 4.21 21.06 -30.59
N PRO A 123 3.73 19.83 -30.86
CA PRO A 123 3.98 18.69 -29.99
C PRO A 123 5.48 18.38 -29.85
N ARG A 124 6.29 18.69 -30.86
CA ARG A 124 7.73 18.37 -30.91
C ARG A 124 8.56 19.23 -29.96
N LYS A 125 8.00 20.35 -29.48
CA LYS A 125 8.64 21.24 -28.50
C LYS A 125 8.29 20.87 -27.06
N ARG A 126 7.42 19.89 -26.84
CA ARG A 126 6.95 19.51 -25.51
C ARG A 126 7.92 18.53 -24.84
N PRO A 127 8.05 18.55 -23.49
CA PRO A 127 8.96 17.68 -22.76
C PRO A 127 8.79 16.20 -23.11
N TRP A 128 7.54 15.70 -23.11
CA TRP A 128 7.22 14.30 -23.42
C TRP A 128 7.74 13.84 -24.79
N TYR A 129 7.69 14.71 -25.81
CA TYR A 129 8.17 14.37 -27.14
C TYR A 129 9.71 14.35 -27.15
N GLN A 130 10.33 15.40 -26.60
CA GLN A 130 11.78 15.54 -26.60
C GLN A 130 12.46 14.44 -25.77
N ASP A 131 11.91 14.11 -24.61
CA ASP A 131 12.44 13.08 -23.72
C ASP A 131 12.35 11.70 -24.38
N ALA A 132 11.20 11.37 -24.99
CA ALA A 132 11.02 10.09 -25.68
C ALA A 132 11.93 9.94 -26.90
N VAL A 133 12.10 11.01 -27.69
CA VAL A 133 13.00 11.01 -28.85
C VAL A 133 14.47 10.92 -28.41
N LYS A 134 14.87 11.69 -27.39
CA LYS A 134 16.23 11.68 -26.85
C LYS A 134 16.60 10.33 -26.26
N ALA A 135 15.71 9.72 -25.49
CA ALA A 135 15.91 8.40 -24.92
C ALA A 135 15.78 7.28 -25.96
N ASN A 136 15.03 7.52 -27.06
CA ASN A 136 14.66 6.53 -28.05
C ASN A 136 14.03 5.26 -27.42
N ALA A 137 13.30 5.46 -26.33
CA ALA A 137 12.72 4.44 -25.47
C ALA A 137 11.46 4.99 -24.77
N PRO A 138 10.62 4.12 -24.19
CA PRO A 138 9.58 4.54 -23.25
C PRO A 138 10.16 5.42 -22.14
N VAL A 139 9.51 6.56 -21.86
CA VAL A 139 9.88 7.45 -20.77
C VAL A 139 8.66 7.91 -19.99
N LEU A 140 8.90 8.31 -18.75
CA LEU A 140 7.99 9.08 -17.92
C LEU A 140 8.63 10.44 -17.72
N THR A 141 7.88 11.51 -17.96
CA THR A 141 8.41 12.86 -17.81
C THR A 141 8.54 13.25 -16.35
N GLU A 142 9.35 14.26 -16.07
CA GLU A 142 9.17 15.05 -14.85
C GLU A 142 7.80 15.78 -14.89
N PRO A 143 7.24 16.18 -13.74
CA PRO A 143 5.99 16.94 -13.73
C PRO A 143 6.12 18.28 -14.48
N TYR A 144 5.14 18.60 -15.30
CA TYR A 144 5.10 19.86 -16.06
C TYR A 144 3.66 20.33 -16.26
N ASN A 145 3.48 21.60 -16.64
CA ASN A 145 2.16 22.16 -16.85
C ASN A 145 1.58 21.69 -18.18
N ASP A 146 0.36 21.15 -18.13
CA ASP A 146 -0.40 20.79 -19.31
C ASP A 146 -0.64 22.02 -20.19
N ALA A 147 -0.60 21.81 -21.51
CA ALA A 147 -0.79 22.90 -22.47
C ALA A 147 -2.25 23.33 -22.62
N SER A 148 -3.20 22.45 -22.26
CA SER A 148 -4.64 22.73 -22.36
C SER A 148 -5.19 23.31 -21.06
N SER A 149 -5.05 22.58 -19.94
CA SER A 149 -5.64 22.98 -18.66
C SER A 149 -4.73 23.87 -17.81
N GLY A 150 -3.41 23.75 -17.97
CA GLY A 150 -2.42 24.41 -17.12
C GLY A 150 -2.11 23.66 -15.80
N ASP A 151 -2.76 22.53 -15.55
CA ASP A 151 -2.53 21.70 -14.37
C ASP A 151 -1.19 20.96 -14.45
N LEU A 152 -0.65 20.57 -13.28
CA LEU A 152 0.55 19.74 -13.21
C LEU A 152 0.24 18.28 -13.58
N ILE A 153 0.89 17.80 -14.64
CA ILE A 153 0.73 16.44 -15.16
C ILE A 153 2.08 15.73 -15.29
N ILE A 154 1.99 14.41 -15.41
CA ILE A 154 3.08 13.56 -15.87
C ILE A 154 2.59 12.82 -17.12
N SER A 155 3.48 12.62 -18.09
CA SER A 155 3.18 11.87 -19.31
C SER A 155 4.01 10.60 -19.39
N ALA A 156 3.35 9.49 -19.69
CA ALA A 156 4.02 8.33 -20.28
C ALA A 156 4.19 8.60 -21.77
N ALA A 157 5.42 8.56 -22.28
CA ALA A 157 5.72 8.89 -23.67
C ALA A 157 6.52 7.79 -24.36
N ILE A 158 6.05 7.35 -25.52
CA ILE A 158 6.58 6.19 -26.24
C ILE A 158 6.85 6.58 -27.71
N PRO A 159 8.08 6.42 -28.22
CA PRO A 159 8.36 6.67 -29.62
C PRO A 159 7.68 5.61 -30.50
N VAL A 160 6.96 6.07 -31.51
CA VAL A 160 6.36 5.21 -32.54
C VAL A 160 7.34 5.09 -33.70
N LYS A 161 7.62 3.86 -34.12
CA LYS A 161 8.48 3.59 -35.27
C LYS A 161 7.72 2.92 -36.40
N ARG A 162 7.98 3.34 -37.64
CA ARG A 162 7.54 2.70 -38.88
C ARG A 162 8.77 2.40 -39.72
N ASP A 163 8.93 1.15 -40.15
CA ASP A 163 10.10 0.69 -40.91
C ASP A 163 11.45 1.05 -40.27
N GLY A 164 11.52 0.99 -38.93
CA GLY A 164 12.71 1.32 -38.15
C GLY A 164 13.00 2.82 -37.99
N LYS A 165 12.21 3.70 -38.62
CA LYS A 165 12.32 5.16 -38.48
C LYS A 165 11.29 5.68 -37.49
N LEU A 166 11.62 6.78 -36.80
CA LEU A 166 10.66 7.50 -35.99
C LEU A 166 9.50 7.96 -36.89
N ALA A 167 8.27 7.83 -36.41
CA ALA A 167 7.08 8.34 -37.07
C ALA A 167 6.33 9.37 -36.21
N GLY A 168 6.66 9.44 -34.93
CA GLY A 168 6.06 10.31 -33.94
C GLY A 168 6.26 9.77 -32.53
N VAL A 169 5.61 10.40 -31.57
CA VAL A 169 5.60 9.98 -30.17
C VAL A 169 4.15 9.94 -29.70
N VAL A 170 3.78 8.85 -29.04
CA VAL A 170 2.50 8.74 -28.33
C VAL A 170 2.72 9.17 -26.89
N GLY A 171 1.86 10.05 -26.39
CA GLY A 171 1.82 10.45 -24.99
C GLY A 171 0.46 10.11 -24.37
N SER A 172 0.49 9.75 -23.08
CA SER A 172 -0.72 9.65 -22.25
C SER A 172 -0.49 10.41 -20.95
N ASP A 173 -1.40 11.33 -20.64
CA ASP A 173 -1.32 12.20 -19.47
C ASP A 173 -2.10 11.64 -18.30
N PHE A 174 -1.53 11.77 -17.11
CA PHE A 174 -2.21 11.52 -15.85
C PHE A 174 -1.84 12.60 -14.84
N SER A 175 -2.80 12.91 -13.96
CA SER A 175 -2.67 13.99 -12.99
C SER A 175 -1.63 13.65 -11.92
N LEU A 176 -0.80 14.63 -11.55
CA LEU A 176 0.08 14.52 -10.40
C LEU A 176 -0.73 14.36 -9.09
N GLU A 177 -1.91 14.94 -9.03
CA GLU A 177 -2.80 14.84 -7.87
C GLU A 177 -3.21 13.39 -7.59
N THR A 178 -3.54 12.62 -8.64
CA THR A 178 -3.85 11.18 -8.48
C THR A 178 -2.68 10.41 -7.87
N MET A 179 -1.44 10.75 -8.22
CA MET A 179 -0.27 10.12 -7.61
C MET A 179 -0.10 10.52 -6.14
N VAL A 180 -0.30 11.81 -5.83
CA VAL A 180 -0.26 12.31 -4.46
C VAL A 180 -1.33 11.64 -3.60
N ASP A 181 -2.54 11.45 -4.13
CA ASP A 181 -3.63 10.81 -3.40
C ASP A 181 -3.38 9.33 -3.15
N MET A 182 -2.81 8.59 -4.11
CA MET A 182 -2.37 7.21 -3.85
C MET A 182 -1.34 7.13 -2.72
N ILE A 183 -0.40 8.08 -2.66
CA ILE A 183 0.60 8.14 -1.58
C ILE A 183 -0.08 8.43 -0.23
N LYS A 184 -1.11 9.28 -0.18
CA LYS A 184 -1.88 9.57 1.04
C LYS A 184 -2.74 8.39 1.49
N GLU A 185 -3.29 7.62 0.54
CA GLU A 185 -4.13 6.45 0.82
C GLU A 185 -3.35 5.26 1.38
N ILE A 186 -2.02 5.25 1.22
CA ILE A 186 -1.15 4.33 1.93
C ILE A 186 -1.08 4.78 3.38
N ASP A 187 -2.16 4.49 4.09
CA ASP A 187 -2.24 4.59 5.52
C ASP A 187 -1.15 3.67 6.12
N LEU A 188 -0.52 4.12 7.20
CA LEU A 188 0.50 3.38 7.94
C LEU A 188 -0.14 2.23 8.75
N THR A 189 -1.13 1.56 8.15
CA THR A 189 -1.96 0.46 8.64
C THR A 189 -1.17 -0.82 8.86
N VAL A 190 0.16 -0.79 8.77
CA VAL A 190 1.00 -1.83 9.38
C VAL A 190 0.76 -1.91 10.91
N CYS A 191 0.20 -0.85 11.52
CA CYS A 191 -0.26 -0.87 12.91
C CYS A 191 -1.50 -1.78 13.16
N VAL A 192 -2.39 -1.98 12.18
CA VAL A 192 -3.63 -2.77 12.37
C VAL A 192 -3.39 -4.25 12.16
N VAL A 193 -2.50 -4.64 11.24
CA VAL A 193 -2.17 -6.07 11.02
C VAL A 193 -1.55 -6.67 12.28
N CYS A 194 -0.63 -5.96 12.95
CA CYS A 194 -0.07 -6.42 14.22
C CYS A 194 -1.12 -6.47 15.35
N ARG A 195 -2.06 -5.51 15.40
CA ARG A 195 -3.14 -5.51 16.41
C ARG A 195 -4.20 -6.58 16.15
N GLY A 196 -4.48 -6.88 14.88
CA GLY A 196 -5.40 -7.93 14.43
C GLY A 196 -4.85 -9.34 14.70
N VAL A 197 -3.54 -9.55 14.48
CA VAL A 197 -2.89 -10.84 14.80
C VAL A 197 -2.89 -11.10 16.30
N VAL A 198 -2.62 -10.10 17.15
CA VAL A 198 -2.71 -10.26 18.62
C VAL A 198 -4.14 -10.59 19.05
N ASN A 199 -5.16 -9.89 18.54
CA ASN A 199 -6.55 -10.22 18.85
C ASN A 199 -6.97 -11.59 18.33
N SER A 200 -6.45 -12.04 17.18
CA SER A 200 -6.71 -13.37 16.63
C SER A 200 -6.08 -14.48 17.48
N ILE A 201 -4.83 -14.30 17.92
CA ILE A 201 -4.14 -15.25 18.80
C ILE A 201 -4.86 -15.35 20.14
N VAL A 202 -5.20 -14.22 20.77
CA VAL A 202 -5.95 -14.20 22.04
C VAL A 202 -7.34 -14.83 21.87
N GLY A 203 -8.06 -14.52 20.79
CA GLY A 203 -9.38 -15.13 20.51
C GLY A 203 -9.30 -16.64 20.31
N SER A 204 -8.28 -17.13 19.60
CA SER A 204 -8.07 -18.57 19.40
C SER A 204 -7.71 -19.30 20.71
N ALA A 205 -6.91 -18.67 21.57
CA ALA A 205 -6.53 -19.22 22.87
C ALA A 205 -7.74 -19.29 23.82
N VAL A 206 -8.59 -18.26 23.85
CA VAL A 206 -9.83 -18.26 24.65
C VAL A 206 -10.80 -19.35 24.18
N ASN A 207 -11.03 -19.49 22.87
CA ASN A 207 -11.89 -20.57 22.35
C ASN A 207 -11.34 -21.97 22.68
N THR A 208 -10.02 -22.15 22.65
CA THR A 208 -9.38 -23.43 22.99
C THR A 208 -9.55 -23.75 24.49
N MET A 209 -9.46 -22.75 25.37
CA MET A 209 -9.71 -22.92 26.81
C MET A 209 -11.18 -23.23 27.12
N ASP A 210 -12.13 -22.61 26.43
CA ASP A 210 -13.56 -22.90 26.60
C ASP A 210 -13.90 -24.34 26.20
N GLN A 211 -13.35 -24.81 25.07
CA GLN A 211 -13.53 -26.20 24.64
C GLN A 211 -12.93 -27.19 25.65
N GLY A 212 -11.73 -26.92 26.17
CA GLY A 212 -11.11 -27.75 27.20
C GLY A 212 -11.92 -27.77 28.51
N THR A 213 -12.52 -26.64 28.88
CA THR A 213 -13.37 -26.53 30.08
C THR A 213 -14.66 -27.34 29.92
N GLN A 214 -15.31 -27.27 28.75
CA GLN A 214 -16.50 -28.06 28.47
C GLN A 214 -16.23 -29.57 28.41
N GLN A 215 -15.10 -29.98 27.80
CA GLN A 215 -14.70 -31.38 27.78
C GLN A 215 -14.44 -31.93 29.18
N ASN A 216 -13.76 -31.16 30.04
CA ASN A 216 -13.52 -31.58 31.42
C ASN A 216 -14.81 -31.65 32.22
N ALA A 217 -15.75 -30.73 32.02
CA ALA A 217 -17.07 -30.77 32.66
C ALA A 217 -17.86 -32.01 32.22
N ALA A 218 -17.89 -32.32 30.93
CA ALA A 218 -18.55 -33.52 30.40
C ALA A 218 -17.91 -34.82 30.92
N MET A 219 -16.57 -34.86 31.00
CA MET A 219 -15.84 -36.02 31.52
C MET A 219 -16.12 -36.25 33.02
N VAL A 220 -16.28 -35.18 33.80
CA VAL A 220 -16.67 -35.30 35.22
C VAL A 220 -18.10 -35.81 35.34
N GLU A 221 -19.01 -35.40 34.47
CA GLU A 221 -20.41 -35.84 34.46
C GLU A 221 -20.52 -37.33 34.07
N GLU A 222 -19.71 -37.79 33.11
CA GLU A 222 -19.65 -39.21 32.71
C GLU A 222 -19.06 -40.09 33.84
N GLN A 223 -18.07 -39.60 34.57
CA GLN A 223 -17.47 -40.34 35.69
C GLN A 223 -18.34 -40.34 36.96
N THR A 224 -19.30 -39.41 37.09
CA THR A 224 -20.21 -39.32 38.23
C THR A 224 -21.59 -39.91 37.96
N ALA A 225 -21.86 -40.39 36.74
CA ALA A 225 -23.09 -41.08 36.38
C ALA A 225 -23.17 -42.47 37.06
N PRO A 226 -24.20 -42.73 37.89
CA PRO A 226 -24.34 -44.01 38.59
C PRO A 226 -24.66 -45.14 37.60
N SER A 227 -23.91 -46.24 37.66
CA SER A 227 -24.18 -47.48 36.93
C SER A 227 -25.45 -48.15 37.44
N HIS A 228 -26.62 -47.74 36.96
CA HIS A 228 -27.88 -48.42 37.19
C HIS A 228 -28.52 -48.81 35.85
N GLY A 229 -28.28 -50.05 35.45
CA GLY A 229 -28.98 -50.70 34.37
C GLY A 229 -29.23 -52.17 34.72
N LEU A 230 -30.51 -52.50 34.85
CA LEU A 230 -31.14 -53.83 34.79
C LEU A 230 -31.54 -54.47 36.13
N ALA A 231 -32.62 -53.96 36.72
CA ALA A 231 -33.67 -54.82 37.23
C ALA A 231 -34.80 -54.84 36.17
N ALA A 232 -34.95 -55.96 35.47
CA ALA A 232 -36.16 -56.28 34.72
C ALA A 232 -37.08 -57.06 35.66
N ALA A 233 -38.27 -56.53 35.90
CA ALA A 233 -39.48 -57.22 36.36
C ALA A 233 -40.50 -57.00 35.23
N ASP A 234 -41.03 -58.05 34.61
CA ASP A 234 -42.33 -58.68 34.95
C ASP A 234 -43.46 -57.62 34.86
N ASP A 235 -44.57 -57.80 34.16
CA ASP A 235 -45.37 -58.96 33.76
C ASP A 235 -46.40 -58.52 32.70
N ASP A 236 -46.97 -59.51 32.00
CA ASP A 236 -48.35 -59.62 31.47
C ASP A 236 -49.16 -58.39 31.01
#